data_AF-A0A1F7WCL8-F1
#
_entry.id   AF-A0A1F7WCL8-F1
#
_cell.length_a   1.000
_cell.length_b   1.000
_cell.length_c   1.000
_cell.angle_alpha   90.00
_cell.angle_beta   90.00
_cell.angle_gamma   90.00
#
_symmetry.space_group_name_H-M   'P 1'
#
loop_
_entity.id
_entity.type
_entity.pdbx_description
1 polymer ?
#
loop_
_entity_poly.entity_id
_entity_poly.type
_entity_poly.pdbx_seq_one_letter_code
_entity_poly.pdbx_strand_id
1 'polypeptide(L)'
;MGKEVVLDIETSNSFADVGKYDPSLLKISLVGVYSYATDQYLSFLEPELSKLWPLLESADRIIGYNLFGFDYQVMNTYYPGDFAGFPTLDIMKEIEKVIGFRIKLDDVAHETLGEGKSGNGLQAIEFFRRGEIDKLRDYCLQDVKVTKEVYEYGLQHGKVKFRDRAGQIVTPSIDFTLNKELSRPVSMTLPL
;
A
#
# COMPACT_ATOMS: atom_id res chain seq x y z
N MET A 1 -9.90 -0.19 15.98
CA MET A 1 -8.80 -0.98 15.38
C MET A 1 -7.60 -0.96 16.31
N GLY A 2 -6.68 -1.91 16.15
CA GLY A 2 -5.36 -1.86 16.80
C GLY A 2 -4.46 -0.80 16.17
N LYS A 3 -3.15 -0.94 16.32
CA LYS A 3 -2.12 -0.07 15.70
C LYS A 3 -1.85 -0.48 14.24
N GLU A 4 -2.89 -0.84 13.49
CA GLU A 4 -2.72 -1.15 12.07
C GLU A 4 -2.38 0.12 11.29
N VAL A 5 -1.65 -0.05 10.19
CA VAL A 5 -1.21 1.05 9.33
C VAL A 5 -1.52 0.70 7.89
N VAL A 6 -2.14 1.61 7.15
CA VAL A 6 -2.32 1.50 5.69
C VAL A 6 -1.23 2.34 5.02
N LEU A 7 -0.56 1.82 4.00
CA LEU A 7 0.42 2.59 3.22
C LEU A 7 0.27 2.43 1.72
N ASP A 8 0.84 3.39 1.02
CA ASP A 8 1.15 3.37 -0.42
C ASP A 8 2.40 4.24 -0.66
N ILE A 9 3.12 4.00 -1.76
CA ILE A 9 4.31 4.79 -2.12
C ILE A 9 4.23 5.37 -3.52
N GLU A 10 4.89 6.51 -3.69
CA GLU A 10 5.21 7.08 -4.98
C GLU A 10 6.70 7.06 -5.25
N THR A 11 7.06 7.01 -6.53
CA THR A 11 8.45 6.98 -6.99
C THR A 11 8.84 8.28 -7.70
N SER A 12 10.13 8.60 -7.71
CA SER A 12 10.68 9.79 -8.39
C SER A 12 11.17 9.50 -9.81
N ASN A 13 11.38 8.22 -10.13
CA ASN A 13 11.80 7.71 -11.42
C ASN A 13 10.93 6.52 -11.86
N SER A 14 11.00 6.20 -13.14
CA SER A 14 10.23 5.14 -13.77
C SER A 14 11.13 3.98 -14.22
N PHE A 15 10.52 2.84 -14.57
CA PHE A 15 11.23 1.72 -15.19
C PHE A 15 11.94 2.10 -16.50
N ALA A 16 11.40 3.08 -17.24
CA ALA A 16 12.03 3.60 -18.44
C ALA A 16 13.33 4.35 -18.12
N ASP A 17 13.37 5.08 -17.00
CA ASP A 17 14.56 5.82 -16.57
C ASP A 17 15.70 4.89 -16.14
N VAL A 18 15.38 3.70 -15.59
CA VAL A 18 16.37 2.71 -15.14
C VAL A 18 16.63 1.59 -16.16
N GLY A 19 15.85 1.52 -17.23
CA GLY A 19 16.04 0.58 -18.34
C GLY A 19 15.73 -0.89 -18.01
N LYS A 20 15.09 -1.18 -16.87
CA LYS A 20 14.78 -2.54 -16.42
C LYS A 20 13.49 -2.55 -15.60
N TYR A 21 12.70 -3.61 -15.74
CA TYR A 21 11.54 -3.85 -14.88
C TYR A 21 11.98 -4.48 -13.56
N ASP A 22 12.48 -3.65 -12.65
CA ASP A 22 13.00 -4.04 -11.34
C ASP A 22 12.67 -2.94 -10.32
N PRO A 23 11.66 -3.14 -9.45
CA PRO A 23 11.24 -2.09 -8.53
C PRO A 23 12.34 -1.63 -7.56
N SER A 24 13.31 -2.49 -7.23
CA SER A 24 14.44 -2.10 -6.36
C SER A 24 15.35 -1.02 -6.96
N LEU A 25 15.22 -0.72 -8.26
CA LEU A 25 15.94 0.36 -8.92
C LEU A 25 15.19 1.71 -8.87
N LEU A 26 13.93 1.69 -8.44
CA LEU A 26 13.14 2.90 -8.26
C LEU A 26 13.50 3.58 -6.94
N LYS A 27 13.28 4.89 -6.90
CA LYS A 27 13.55 5.75 -5.76
C LYS A 27 12.25 6.30 -5.24
N ILE A 28 12.05 6.27 -3.92
CA ILE A 28 10.86 6.83 -3.29
C ILE A 28 10.84 8.33 -3.51
N SER A 29 9.69 8.89 -3.88
CA SER A 29 9.44 10.34 -3.83
C SER A 29 8.64 10.71 -2.59
N LEU A 30 7.60 9.94 -2.27
CA LEU A 30 6.72 10.15 -1.12
C LEU A 30 6.13 8.81 -0.65
N VAL A 31 5.93 8.67 0.66
CA VAL A 31 5.16 7.58 1.25
C VAL A 31 3.94 8.17 1.93
N GLY A 32 2.76 7.68 1.56
CA GLY A 32 1.49 8.01 2.20
C GLY A 32 1.13 6.95 3.24
N VAL A 33 0.59 7.39 4.37
CA VAL A 33 0.23 6.51 5.48
C VAL A 33 -1.10 6.93 6.09
N TYR A 34 -1.93 5.97 6.48
CA TYR A 34 -2.99 6.17 7.45
C TYR A 34 -2.72 5.31 8.69
N SER A 35 -2.73 5.93 9.88
CA SER A 35 -2.53 5.23 11.15
C SER A 35 -3.84 5.09 11.91
N TYR A 36 -4.26 3.85 12.18
CA TYR A 36 -5.43 3.59 13.04
C TYR A 36 -5.19 3.96 14.51
N ALA A 37 -3.93 4.06 14.94
CA ALA A 37 -3.59 4.42 16.31
C ALA A 37 -3.90 5.90 16.63
N THR A 38 -3.74 6.78 15.64
CA THR A 38 -3.93 8.23 15.78
C THR A 38 -5.11 8.77 14.96
N ASP A 39 -5.73 7.95 14.11
CA ASP A 39 -6.77 8.35 13.16
C ASP A 39 -6.31 9.51 12.25
N GLN A 40 -5.09 9.38 11.71
CA GLN A 40 -4.45 10.42 10.91
C GLN A 40 -3.87 9.88 9.62
N TYR A 41 -4.00 10.71 8.57
CA TYR A 41 -3.20 10.60 7.35
C TYR A 41 -1.88 11.35 7.54
N LEU A 42 -0.79 10.71 7.19
CA LEU A 42 0.58 11.21 7.28
C LEU A 42 1.28 10.98 5.94
N SER A 43 2.25 11.84 5.61
CA SER A 43 3.08 11.67 4.42
C SER A 43 4.53 11.95 4.75
N PHE A 44 5.44 11.21 4.12
CA PHE A 44 6.88 11.35 4.32
C PHE A 44 7.57 11.44 2.97
N LEU A 45 8.32 12.52 2.73
CA LEU A 45 9.23 12.58 1.57
C LEU A 45 10.44 11.66 1.81
N GLU A 46 11.19 11.36 0.75
CA GLU A 46 12.42 10.54 0.81
C GLU A 46 13.37 10.93 1.97
N PRO A 47 13.68 12.22 2.24
CA PRO A 47 14.56 12.60 3.34
C PRO A 47 13.95 12.38 4.74
N GLU A 48 12.65 12.16 4.82
CA GLU A 48 11.89 12.04 6.06
C GLU A 48 11.59 10.59 6.45
N LEU A 49 12.00 9.62 5.63
CA LEU A 49 11.71 8.19 5.85
C LEU A 49 12.23 7.66 7.19
N SER A 50 13.28 8.26 7.76
CA SER A 50 13.74 7.94 9.12
C SER A 50 12.66 8.12 10.20
N LYS A 51 11.69 9.01 9.98
CA LYS A 51 10.53 9.22 10.88
C LYS A 51 9.42 8.18 10.67
N LEU A 52 9.37 7.54 9.50
CA LEU A 52 8.37 6.53 9.15
C LEU A 52 8.67 5.19 9.84
N TRP A 53 9.93 4.80 9.94
CA TRP A 53 10.32 3.47 10.43
C TRP A 53 9.77 3.13 11.82
N PRO A 54 9.89 4.00 12.86
CA PRO A 54 9.35 3.69 14.17
C PRO A 54 7.83 3.51 14.17
N LEU A 55 7.12 4.21 13.28
CA LEU A 55 5.67 4.07 13.12
C LEU A 55 5.34 2.66 12.60
N LEU A 56 6.03 2.21 11.54
CA LEU A 56 5.83 0.87 10.96
C LEU A 56 6.25 -0.25 11.92
N GLU A 57 7.40 -0.11 12.59
CA GLU A 57 7.93 -1.09 13.56
C GLU A 57 6.99 -1.29 14.77
N SER A 58 6.23 -0.26 15.13
CA SER A 58 5.26 -0.31 16.23
C SER A 58 3.86 -0.79 15.81
N ALA A 59 3.63 -1.00 14.51
CA ALA A 59 2.34 -1.35 13.96
C ALA A 59 2.00 -2.83 14.20
N ASP A 60 0.72 -3.13 14.45
CA ASP A 60 0.27 -4.52 14.60
C ASP A 60 0.36 -5.28 13.26
N ARG A 61 0.14 -4.55 12.15
CA ARG A 61 0.23 -5.01 10.77
C ARG A 61 0.27 -3.82 9.82
N ILE A 62 0.97 -4.00 8.70
CA ILE A 62 0.95 -3.10 7.55
C ILE A 62 -0.07 -3.60 6.52
N ILE A 63 -0.90 -2.71 6.00
CA ILE A 63 -1.94 -2.98 5.02
C ILE A 63 -1.64 -2.16 3.77
N GLY A 64 -1.79 -2.75 2.59
CA GLY A 64 -1.58 -2.04 1.33
C GLY A 64 -2.04 -2.85 0.14
N TYR A 65 -1.70 -2.38 -1.06
CA TYR A 65 -2.12 -3.00 -2.30
C TYR A 65 -0.92 -3.29 -3.20
N ASN A 66 -0.57 -4.57 -3.41
CA ASN A 66 0.64 -5.00 -4.11
C ASN A 66 1.96 -4.63 -3.41
N LEU A 67 1.94 -4.50 -2.07
CA LEU A 67 3.12 -4.22 -1.25
C LEU A 67 4.27 -5.18 -1.54
N PHE A 68 4.01 -6.49 -1.57
CA PHE A 68 5.08 -7.48 -1.78
C PHE A 68 5.68 -7.41 -3.18
N GLY A 69 4.85 -7.11 -4.17
CA GLY A 69 5.23 -7.09 -5.58
C GLY A 69 5.85 -5.79 -6.04
N PHE A 70 5.71 -4.70 -5.26
CA PHE A 70 6.20 -3.38 -5.64
C PHE A 70 6.77 -2.61 -4.44
N ASP A 71 5.94 -2.12 -3.52
CA ASP A 71 6.34 -1.15 -2.49
C ASP A 71 7.51 -1.64 -1.65
N TYR A 72 7.42 -2.85 -1.10
CA TYR A 72 8.48 -3.42 -0.27
C TYR A 72 9.78 -3.65 -1.04
N GLN A 73 9.71 -3.92 -2.34
CA GLN A 73 10.90 -4.05 -3.18
C GLN A 73 11.64 -2.72 -3.32
N VAL A 74 10.90 -1.60 -3.39
CA VAL A 74 11.47 -0.25 -3.38
C VAL A 74 11.96 0.11 -1.97
N MET A 75 11.10 -0.05 -0.96
CA MET A 75 11.35 0.40 0.42
C MET A 75 12.49 -0.36 1.10
N ASN A 76 12.73 -1.63 0.78
CA ASN A 76 13.88 -2.39 1.28
C ASN A 76 15.24 -1.80 0.88
N THR A 77 15.30 -0.91 -0.13
CA THR A 77 16.54 -0.18 -0.45
C THR A 77 16.83 0.99 0.48
N TYR A 78 15.83 1.43 1.25
CA TYR A 78 15.89 2.56 2.17
C TYR A 78 15.85 2.14 3.65
N TYR A 79 15.13 1.06 3.96
CA TYR A 79 14.95 0.58 5.32
C TYR A 79 16.14 -0.28 5.77
N PRO A 80 16.72 -0.04 6.96
CA PRO A 80 17.88 -0.81 7.44
C PRO A 80 17.56 -2.26 7.83
N GLY A 81 16.29 -2.60 8.06
CA GLY A 81 15.84 -3.97 8.33
C GLY A 81 15.31 -4.67 7.08
N ASP A 82 14.43 -5.66 7.26
CA ASP A 82 13.77 -6.38 6.17
C ASP A 82 12.24 -6.27 6.27
N PHE A 83 11.61 -5.76 5.21
CA PHE A 83 10.16 -5.66 5.13
C PHE A 83 9.44 -7.01 5.16
N ALA A 84 10.11 -8.11 4.81
CA ALA A 84 9.52 -9.46 4.90
C ALA A 84 9.18 -9.89 6.34
N GLY A 85 9.76 -9.22 7.35
CA GLY A 85 9.50 -9.49 8.76
C GLY A 85 8.24 -8.82 9.32
N PHE A 86 7.63 -7.87 8.60
CA PHE A 86 6.42 -7.21 9.09
C PHE A 86 5.20 -8.12 8.91
N PRO A 87 4.29 -8.20 9.90
CA PRO A 87 2.95 -8.67 9.64
C PRO A 87 2.33 -7.78 8.57
N THR A 88 1.87 -8.39 7.48
CA THR A 88 1.37 -7.66 6.30
C THR A 88 0.08 -8.25 5.76
N LEU A 89 -0.85 -7.38 5.38
CA LEU A 89 -1.99 -7.71 4.54
C LEU A 89 -1.84 -6.98 3.21
N ASP A 90 -1.42 -7.72 2.19
CA ASP A 90 -1.43 -7.26 0.81
C ASP A 90 -2.76 -7.66 0.16
N ILE A 91 -3.66 -6.68 -0.01
CA ILE A 91 -5.03 -6.92 -0.48
C ILE A 91 -5.04 -7.55 -1.86
N MET A 92 -4.17 -7.09 -2.77
CA MET A 92 -4.06 -7.67 -4.11
C MET A 92 -3.65 -9.13 -4.02
N LYS A 93 -2.71 -9.46 -3.12
CA LYS A 93 -2.24 -10.83 -2.93
C LYS A 93 -3.34 -11.74 -2.40
N GLU A 94 -4.13 -11.30 -1.43
CA GLU A 94 -5.25 -12.08 -0.92
C GLU A 94 -6.34 -12.30 -1.98
N ILE A 95 -6.61 -11.31 -2.81
CA ILE A 95 -7.53 -11.46 -3.96
C ILE A 95 -6.96 -12.45 -4.98
N GLU A 96 -5.69 -12.32 -5.35
CA GLU A 96 -5.00 -13.18 -6.32
C GLU A 96 -5.05 -14.65 -5.89
N LYS A 97 -4.91 -14.96 -4.58
CA LYS A 97 -5.04 -16.33 -4.06
C LYS A 97 -6.39 -16.98 -4.36
N VAL A 98 -7.46 -16.17 -4.43
CA VAL A 98 -8.83 -16.67 -4.64
C VAL A 98 -9.18 -16.72 -6.12
N ILE A 99 -8.78 -15.71 -6.91
CA ILE A 99 -9.21 -15.58 -8.31
C ILE A 99 -8.17 -16.08 -9.33
N GLY A 100 -6.91 -16.27 -8.90
CA GLY A 100 -5.83 -16.80 -9.73
C GLY A 100 -5.12 -15.77 -10.64
N PHE A 101 -5.44 -14.49 -10.52
CA PHE A 101 -4.79 -13.41 -11.27
C PHE A 101 -4.80 -12.09 -10.49
N ARG A 102 -3.91 -11.17 -10.89
CA ARG A 102 -3.81 -9.83 -10.28
C ARG A 102 -4.86 -8.88 -10.84
N ILE A 103 -5.36 -8.00 -9.99
CA ILE A 103 -6.34 -6.98 -10.36
C ILE A 103 -5.94 -5.62 -9.78
N LYS A 104 -6.27 -4.53 -10.49
CA LYS A 104 -5.91 -3.18 -10.05
C LYS A 104 -6.78 -2.71 -8.89
N LEU A 105 -6.22 -1.89 -8.02
CA LEU A 105 -6.95 -1.26 -6.91
C LEU A 105 -8.18 -0.53 -7.43
N ASP A 106 -8.06 0.24 -8.50
CA ASP A 106 -9.17 1.00 -9.09
C ASP A 106 -10.36 0.11 -9.50
N ASP A 107 -10.09 -1.04 -10.12
CA ASP A 107 -11.14 -1.98 -10.56
C ASP A 107 -11.89 -2.58 -9.36
N VAL A 108 -11.17 -2.85 -8.27
CA VAL A 108 -11.74 -3.36 -7.02
C VAL A 108 -12.50 -2.25 -6.30
N ALA A 109 -11.90 -1.08 -6.14
CA ALA A 109 -12.47 0.06 -5.44
C ALA A 109 -13.78 0.52 -6.11
N HIS A 110 -13.79 0.63 -7.44
CA HIS A 110 -14.95 1.07 -8.19
C HIS A 110 -16.19 0.22 -7.90
N GLU A 111 -16.07 -1.10 -7.98
CA GLU A 111 -17.20 -2.01 -7.77
C GLU A 111 -17.50 -2.25 -6.29
N THR A 112 -16.49 -2.15 -5.41
CA THR A 112 -16.64 -2.40 -3.97
C THR A 112 -17.29 -1.21 -3.27
N LEU A 113 -16.80 0.01 -3.55
CA LEU A 113 -17.18 1.23 -2.86
C LEU A 113 -18.28 2.00 -3.61
N GLY A 114 -18.50 1.72 -4.89
CA GLY A 114 -19.48 2.44 -5.73
C GLY A 114 -19.03 3.84 -6.13
N GLU A 115 -17.80 4.23 -5.79
CA GLU A 115 -17.18 5.49 -6.15
C GLU A 115 -16.13 5.25 -7.26
N GLY A 116 -16.27 5.93 -8.40
CA GLY A 116 -15.23 5.95 -9.42
C GLY A 116 -14.15 6.95 -9.05
N LYS A 117 -12.86 6.59 -9.18
CA LYS A 117 -11.79 7.58 -9.11
C LYS A 117 -11.98 8.62 -10.21
N SER A 118 -11.73 9.88 -9.86
CA SER A 118 -11.69 11.03 -10.79
C SER A 118 -10.27 11.31 -11.33
N GLY A 119 -9.29 10.43 -11.10
CA GLY A 119 -7.88 10.66 -11.42
C GLY A 119 -7.28 9.60 -12.36
N ASN A 120 -6.48 10.05 -13.33
CA ASN A 120 -5.73 9.19 -14.26
C ASN A 120 -4.37 8.81 -13.65
N GLY A 121 -4.04 7.51 -13.67
CA GLY A 121 -2.84 6.92 -13.07
C GLY A 121 -1.49 7.21 -13.74
N LEU A 122 -1.24 8.44 -14.18
CA LEU A 122 0.01 8.86 -14.83
C LEU A 122 0.60 10.17 -14.27
N GLN A 123 0.16 10.64 -13.10
CA GLN A 123 0.45 12.01 -12.64
C GLN A 123 1.57 12.14 -11.59
N ALA A 124 1.84 11.13 -10.76
CA ALA A 124 2.71 11.29 -9.59
C ALA A 124 4.17 11.65 -9.93
N ILE A 125 4.82 10.91 -10.85
CA ILE A 125 6.20 11.22 -11.29
C ILE A 125 6.28 12.62 -11.93
N GLU A 126 5.24 13.04 -12.67
CA GLU A 126 5.21 14.38 -13.26
C GLU A 126 5.08 15.47 -12.20
N PHE A 127 4.22 15.29 -11.19
CA PHE A 127 4.12 16.20 -10.05
C PHE A 127 5.46 16.33 -9.33
N PHE A 128 6.15 15.21 -9.08
CA PHE A 128 7.47 15.22 -8.48
C PHE A 128 8.48 16.00 -9.33
N ARG A 129 8.58 15.70 -10.63
CA ARG A 129 9.49 16.37 -11.57
C ARG A 129 9.24 17.88 -11.69
N ARG A 130 7.99 18.32 -11.50
CA ARG A 130 7.61 19.75 -11.50
C ARG A 130 7.71 20.42 -10.12
N GLY A 131 8.07 19.69 -9.07
CA GLY A 131 8.12 20.20 -7.70
C GLY A 131 6.73 20.46 -7.08
N GLU A 132 5.67 19.89 -7.66
CA GLU A 132 4.28 20.04 -7.19
C GLU A 132 3.98 19.07 -6.04
N ILE A 133 4.74 19.20 -4.94
CA ILE A 133 4.74 18.25 -3.82
C ILE A 133 3.36 18.09 -3.15
N ASP A 134 2.58 19.16 -3.06
CA ASP A 134 1.25 19.08 -2.47
C ASP A 134 0.30 18.21 -3.31
N LYS A 135 0.38 18.29 -4.64
CA LYS A 135 -0.41 17.42 -5.53
C LYS A 135 0.06 15.96 -5.46
N LEU A 136 1.38 15.74 -5.36
CA LEU A 136 1.94 14.40 -5.14
C LEU A 136 1.42 13.80 -3.83
N ARG A 137 1.39 14.59 -2.76
CA ARG A 137 0.86 14.19 -1.45
C ARG A 137 -0.62 13.86 -1.54
N ASP A 138 -1.43 14.73 -2.13
CA ASP A 138 -2.87 14.51 -2.28
C ASP A 138 -3.15 13.24 -3.09
N TYR A 139 -2.37 13.01 -4.16
CA TYR A 139 -2.48 11.82 -4.98
C TYR A 139 -2.18 10.54 -4.18
N CYS A 140 -1.04 10.47 -3.49
CA CYS A 140 -0.67 9.29 -2.70
C CYS A 140 -1.63 9.06 -1.53
N LEU A 141 -2.02 10.12 -0.80
CA LEU A 141 -2.98 9.99 0.30
C LEU A 141 -4.37 9.57 -0.18
N GLN A 142 -4.76 9.90 -1.41
CA GLN A 142 -5.98 9.39 -2.01
C GLN A 142 -5.89 7.88 -2.25
N ASP A 143 -4.75 7.35 -2.70
CA ASP A 143 -4.56 5.92 -2.88
C ASP A 143 -4.52 5.15 -1.55
N VAL A 144 -3.91 5.74 -0.50
CA VAL A 144 -4.00 5.24 0.88
C VAL A 144 -5.45 5.22 1.36
N LYS A 145 -6.21 6.29 1.13
CA LYS A 145 -7.63 6.40 1.53
C LYS A 145 -8.47 5.32 0.84
N VAL A 146 -8.32 5.16 -0.47
CA VAL A 146 -9.05 4.13 -1.22
C VAL A 146 -8.68 2.73 -0.74
N THR A 147 -7.39 2.47 -0.48
CA THR A 147 -6.92 1.19 0.08
C THR A 147 -7.52 0.92 1.45
N LYS A 148 -7.57 1.94 2.33
CA LYS A 148 -8.22 1.87 3.65
C LYS A 148 -9.70 1.54 3.52
N GLU A 149 -10.42 2.21 2.63
CA GLU A 149 -11.86 2.00 2.45
C GLU A 149 -12.17 0.61 1.89
N VAL A 150 -11.38 0.10 0.94
CA VAL A 150 -11.47 -1.29 0.46
C VAL A 150 -11.19 -2.28 1.60
N TYR A 151 -10.15 -2.03 2.40
CA TYR A 151 -9.83 -2.83 3.58
C TYR A 151 -11.00 -2.88 4.57
N GLU A 152 -11.55 -1.73 4.93
CA GLU A 152 -12.65 -1.63 5.90
C GLU A 152 -13.91 -2.31 5.40
N TYR A 153 -14.25 -2.13 4.11
CA TYR A 153 -15.33 -2.86 3.47
C TYR A 153 -15.08 -4.37 3.57
N GLY A 154 -13.89 -4.81 3.18
CA GLY A 154 -13.48 -6.21 3.22
C GLY A 154 -13.56 -6.82 4.61
N LEU A 155 -13.08 -6.10 5.63
CA LEU A 155 -13.13 -6.50 7.03
C LEU A 155 -14.57 -6.63 7.54
N GLN A 156 -15.46 -5.72 7.14
CA GLN A 156 -16.87 -5.73 7.56
C GLN A 156 -17.69 -6.81 6.83
N HIS A 157 -17.40 -7.10 5.56
CA HIS A 157 -18.26 -7.92 4.70
C HIS A 157 -17.66 -9.28 4.32
N GLY A 158 -16.38 -9.52 4.61
CA GLY A 158 -15.65 -10.74 4.25
C GLY A 158 -15.46 -10.93 2.73
N LYS A 159 -15.59 -9.86 1.95
CA LYS A 159 -15.57 -9.90 0.47
C LYS A 159 -15.25 -8.54 -0.13
N VAL A 160 -14.80 -8.56 -1.38
CA VAL A 160 -14.68 -7.37 -2.25
C VAL A 160 -15.40 -7.64 -3.57
N LYS A 161 -15.49 -6.64 -4.45
CA LYS A 161 -16.13 -6.76 -5.76
C LYS A 161 -15.23 -6.19 -6.85
N PHE A 162 -15.33 -6.73 -8.06
CA PHE A 162 -14.70 -6.18 -9.25
C PHE A 162 -15.40 -6.70 -10.53
N ARG A 163 -15.14 -6.07 -11.68
CA ARG A 163 -15.57 -6.60 -13.00
C ARG A 163 -14.49 -7.46 -13.64
N ASP A 164 -14.88 -8.65 -14.09
CA ASP A 164 -14.00 -9.49 -14.88
C ASP A 164 -13.89 -9.01 -16.34
N ARG A 165 -13.11 -9.73 -17.16
CA ARG A 165 -12.93 -9.42 -18.58
C ARG A 165 -14.21 -9.56 -19.41
N ALA A 166 -15.21 -10.29 -18.93
CA ALA A 166 -16.52 -10.42 -19.55
C ALA A 166 -17.51 -9.33 -19.08
N GLY A 167 -17.07 -8.41 -18.20
CA GLY A 167 -17.89 -7.35 -17.63
C GLY A 167 -18.81 -7.80 -16.49
N GLN A 168 -18.67 -9.05 -16.03
CA GLN A 168 -19.46 -9.60 -14.93
C GLN A 168 -18.88 -9.16 -13.59
N ILE A 169 -19.76 -8.82 -12.64
CA ILE A 169 -19.35 -8.51 -11.28
C ILE A 169 -19.02 -9.82 -10.55
N VAL A 170 -17.77 -9.95 -10.14
CA VAL A 170 -17.26 -11.05 -9.32
C VAL A 170 -17.16 -10.55 -7.88
N THR A 171 -17.48 -11.41 -6.92
CA THR A 171 -17.46 -11.08 -5.48
C THR A 171 -16.73 -12.16 -4.69
N PRO A 172 -15.38 -12.21 -4.73
CA PRO A 172 -14.63 -13.22 -4.00
C PRO A 172 -14.75 -13.02 -2.48
N SER A 173 -14.84 -14.13 -1.74
CA SER A 173 -14.71 -14.10 -0.28
C SER A 173 -13.22 -14.03 0.08
N ILE A 174 -12.86 -13.06 0.93
CA ILE A 174 -11.47 -12.77 1.31
C ILE A 174 -11.41 -12.62 2.82
N ASP A 175 -10.40 -13.23 3.45
CA ASP A 175 -10.15 -13.08 4.88
C ASP A 175 -9.23 -11.88 5.13
N PHE A 176 -9.79 -10.84 5.74
CA PHE A 176 -9.09 -9.61 6.11
C PHE A 176 -8.62 -9.59 7.57
N THR A 177 -8.94 -10.63 8.34
CA THR A 177 -8.72 -10.64 9.78
C THR A 177 -7.23 -10.62 10.12
N LEU A 178 -6.88 -9.97 11.22
CA LEU A 178 -5.52 -9.98 11.76
C LEU A 178 -5.30 -11.26 12.56
N ASN A 179 -4.39 -12.12 12.11
CA ASN A 179 -3.96 -13.28 12.88
C ASN A 179 -2.93 -12.87 13.95
N LYS A 180 -3.38 -12.76 15.19
CA LYS A 180 -2.57 -12.32 16.35
C LYS A 180 -1.47 -13.31 16.76
N GLU A 181 -1.51 -14.56 16.31
CA GLU A 181 -0.45 -15.53 16.62
C GLU A 181 0.82 -15.27 15.80
N LEU A 182 0.69 -14.66 14.62
CA LEU A 182 1.79 -14.28 13.73
C LEU A 182 2.34 -12.87 14.03
N SER A 183 1.62 -12.05 14.81
CA SER A 183 1.93 -10.63 15.02
C SER A 183 2.84 -10.33 16.22
N ARG A 184 3.51 -11.34 16.81
CA ARG A 184 4.47 -11.10 17.90
C ARG A 184 5.77 -10.58 17.29
N PRO A 185 6.21 -9.35 17.61
CA PRO A 185 7.45 -8.82 17.06
C PRO A 185 8.63 -9.64 17.56
N VAL A 186 9.38 -10.21 16.63
CA VAL A 186 10.72 -10.71 16.90
C VAL A 186 11.58 -9.49 17.20
N SER A 187 12.14 -9.41 18.40
CA SER A 187 13.08 -8.35 18.78
C SER A 187 14.24 -8.34 17.80
N MET A 188 14.37 -7.26 17.01
CA MET A 188 15.38 -7.09 15.96
C MET A 188 16.39 -5.98 16.28
N THR A 189 16.60 -5.66 17.56
CA THR A 189 17.77 -4.88 17.96
C THR A 189 18.95 -5.81 18.14
N LEU A 190 19.95 -5.69 17.26
CA LEU A 190 21.28 -6.26 17.46
C LEU A 190 21.82 -5.82 18.83
N PRO A 191 22.46 -6.72 19.62
CA PRO A 191 23.21 -6.29 20.79
C PRO A 191 24.33 -5.34 20.37
N LEU A 192 24.50 -4.26 21.11
CA LEU A 192 25.60 -3.29 21.01
C LEU A 192 26.97 -3.96 21.07
#